data_AF-M3QPY1-F1
#
_entry.id   AF-M3QPY1-F1
#
_cell.length_a   1.000
_cell.length_b   1.000
_cell.length_c   1.000
_cell.angle_alpha   90.00
_cell.angle_beta   90.00
_cell.angle_gamma   90.00
#
_symmetry.space_group_name_H-M   'P 1'
#
loop_
_entity.id
_entity.type
_entity.pdbx_description
1 polymer ?
#
loop_
_entity_poly.entity_id
_entity_poly.type
_entity_poly.pdbx_seq_one_letter_code
_entity_poly.pdbx_strand_id
1 'polypeptide(L)'
;MVKPLQSLELPLGHPLVEKLCKLSLKDGVKFNEKSEPIFKDEVLEEDRIKFKQALRVLHAIVNNETSLRYLSDDNQKFLEDLAQAEKIANEQIEKTLEIVSISDVYVDFEAFKELMLKVDNIAVGLKSYSQSQLLDLDGGHWDLEAPSTPKERVTFRFDNLDPNGKEMNFYARSSLKDLNKGVVAIDFGTKSTTASYMDKTGTYRLLSIGGNADDASPTKFENPTIVEFKCRKKFITEYDALDHRPFTERNDIEVAHEAQKNAAGVKGNDLYRFFSKLKQWAGTDEKQNFKDLDEDFSLESFTNCTGFNPIEIYAYYIGRCINNMHNGVSLKYFLSYPIKYEKHQAEKIRESFERGLKKSLPRHVFDDEKTAKNFKVELRASLARMSLAL
;
A
#
# COMPACT_ATOMS: atom_id res chain seq x y z
N MET A 1 -13.26 -19.97 -1.11
CA MET A 1 -14.34 -19.68 -2.08
C MET A 1 -14.19 -18.23 -2.56
N VAL A 2 -14.72 -17.82 -3.72
CA VAL A 2 -14.84 -16.37 -4.01
C VAL A 2 -16.08 -15.88 -3.27
N LYS A 3 -15.99 -14.77 -2.54
CA LYS A 3 -17.07 -14.30 -1.67
C LYS A 3 -17.76 -13.11 -2.34
N PRO A 4 -19.04 -13.21 -2.76
CA PRO A 4 -19.79 -12.04 -3.17
C PRO A 4 -19.95 -11.09 -1.99
N LEU A 5 -19.79 -9.80 -2.25
CA LEU A 5 -19.98 -8.73 -1.30
C LEU A 5 -21.15 -7.87 -1.76
N GLN A 6 -22.09 -7.63 -0.85
CA GLN A 6 -23.13 -6.59 -0.96
C GLN A 6 -22.74 -5.35 -0.15
N SER A 7 -21.86 -5.51 0.83
CA SER A 7 -21.26 -4.46 1.63
C SER A 7 -19.81 -4.79 1.93
N LEU A 8 -19.05 -3.78 2.33
CA LEU A 8 -17.66 -3.93 2.73
C LEU A 8 -17.50 -3.51 4.20
N GLU A 9 -17.18 -4.47 5.05
CA GLU A 9 -16.83 -4.20 6.46
C GLU A 9 -15.33 -3.99 6.58
N LEU A 10 -14.92 -2.91 7.26
CA LEU A 10 -13.51 -2.59 7.50
C LEU A 10 -13.29 -2.19 8.96
N PRO A 11 -12.15 -2.52 9.56
CA PRO A 11 -11.78 -1.96 10.85
C PRO A 11 -11.53 -0.46 10.73
N LEU A 12 -11.87 0.33 11.75
CA LEU A 12 -11.83 1.80 11.70
C LEU A 12 -10.45 2.38 11.34
N GLY A 13 -9.38 1.71 11.78
CA GLY A 13 -8.01 2.10 11.46
C GLY A 13 -7.53 1.71 10.06
N HIS A 14 -8.34 1.02 9.26
CA HIS A 14 -7.93 0.60 7.93
C HIS A 14 -7.84 1.81 6.98
N PRO A 15 -6.75 2.00 6.21
CA PRO A 15 -6.57 3.17 5.34
C PRO A 15 -7.68 3.38 4.30
N LEU A 16 -8.30 2.28 3.85
CA LEU A 16 -9.42 2.35 2.91
C LEU A 16 -10.66 3.03 3.51
N VAL A 17 -10.86 3.02 4.84
CA VAL A 17 -11.96 3.74 5.51
C VAL A 17 -11.91 5.23 5.17
N GLU A 18 -10.73 5.84 5.24
CA GLU A 18 -10.57 7.26 4.92
C GLU A 18 -10.90 7.56 3.46
N LYS A 19 -10.41 6.72 2.55
CA LYS A 19 -10.65 6.90 1.11
C LYS A 19 -12.14 6.76 0.79
N LEU A 20 -12.82 5.77 1.37
CA LEU A 20 -14.26 5.55 1.16
C LEU A 20 -15.13 6.62 1.82
N CYS A 21 -14.78 7.08 3.03
CA CYS A 21 -15.46 8.22 3.66
C CYS A 21 -15.29 9.50 2.84
N LYS A 22 -14.16 9.71 2.16
CA LYS A 22 -13.99 10.84 1.23
C LYS A 22 -14.90 10.70 0.00
N LEU A 23 -15.03 9.49 -0.54
CA LEU A 23 -15.91 9.21 -1.69
C LEU A 23 -17.41 9.28 -1.35
N SER A 24 -17.81 9.10 -0.08
CA SER A 24 -19.21 9.21 0.34
C SER A 24 -19.70 10.65 0.51
N LEU A 25 -18.80 11.63 0.59
CA LEU A 25 -19.13 13.04 0.78
C LEU A 25 -19.63 13.66 -0.53
N LYS A 26 -20.67 14.50 -0.44
CA LYS A 26 -21.11 15.33 -1.57
C LYS A 26 -20.07 16.40 -1.91
N ASP A 27 -20.04 16.82 -3.18
CA ASP A 27 -19.13 17.85 -3.68
C ASP A 27 -19.10 19.10 -2.79
N GLY A 28 -17.89 19.48 -2.36
CA GLY A 28 -17.63 20.70 -1.57
C GLY A 28 -17.57 20.51 -0.05
N VAL A 29 -18.01 19.37 0.48
CA VAL A 29 -17.85 19.05 1.92
C VAL A 29 -16.41 18.59 2.18
N LYS A 30 -15.64 19.38 2.93
CA LYS A 30 -14.28 19.02 3.35
C LYS A 30 -14.28 18.57 4.80
N PHE A 31 -13.45 17.58 5.12
CA PHE A 31 -13.09 17.30 6.50
C PHE A 31 -12.49 18.57 7.12
N ASN A 32 -13.17 19.13 8.12
CA ASN A 32 -12.67 20.30 8.82
C ASN A 32 -11.69 19.81 9.90
N GLU A 33 -10.42 19.63 9.54
CA GLU A 33 -9.34 19.19 10.45
C GLU A 33 -9.02 20.19 11.58
N LYS A 34 -9.73 21.32 11.67
CA LYS A 34 -9.32 22.49 12.45
C LYS A 34 -9.66 22.48 13.94
N SER A 35 -10.43 21.52 14.44
CA SER A 35 -10.68 21.40 15.87
C SER A 35 -10.46 19.95 16.31
N GLU A 36 -9.25 19.66 16.80
CA GLU A 36 -9.02 18.40 17.49
C GLU A 36 -9.94 18.33 18.74
N PRO A 37 -10.62 17.21 18.97
CA PRO A 37 -11.44 17.05 20.16
C PRO A 37 -10.57 17.14 21.41
N ILE A 38 -11.04 17.89 22.40
CA ILE A 38 -10.41 17.95 23.72
C ILE A 38 -10.95 16.78 24.54
N PHE A 39 -10.08 15.94 25.07
CA PHE A 39 -10.46 14.80 25.89
C PHE A 39 -10.37 15.13 27.38
N LYS A 40 -11.13 14.42 28.21
CA LYS A 40 -10.87 14.40 29.65
C LYS A 40 -9.58 13.64 29.98
N ASP A 41 -8.98 13.95 31.12
CA ASP A 41 -7.65 13.46 31.49
C ASP A 41 -7.63 11.93 31.68
N GLU A 42 -8.76 11.34 32.05
CA GLU A 42 -8.93 9.89 32.24
C GLU A 42 -9.01 9.07 30.94
N VAL A 43 -9.13 9.70 29.77
CA VAL A 43 -9.26 9.01 28.48
C VAL A 43 -7.88 8.52 28.01
N LEU A 44 -7.77 7.21 27.74
CA LEU A 44 -6.54 6.57 27.26
C LEU A 44 -6.22 6.97 25.81
N GLU A 45 -4.93 7.03 25.45
CA GLU A 45 -4.50 7.44 24.10
C GLU A 45 -5.05 6.52 23.00
N GLU A 46 -5.16 5.22 23.27
CA GLU A 46 -5.76 4.26 22.33
C GLU A 46 -7.22 4.59 22.02
N ASP A 47 -8.01 4.98 23.03
CA ASP A 47 -9.42 5.35 22.85
C ASP A 47 -9.56 6.70 22.14
N ARG A 48 -8.62 7.63 22.35
CA ARG A 48 -8.56 8.89 21.60
C ARG A 48 -8.33 8.62 20.11
N ILE A 49 -7.43 7.70 19.76
CA ILE A 49 -7.16 7.32 18.37
C ILE A 49 -8.40 6.69 17.74
N LYS A 50 -9.02 5.72 18.41
CA LYS A 50 -10.27 5.08 17.93
C LYS A 50 -11.39 6.08 17.75
N PHE A 51 -11.56 7.01 18.69
CA PHE A 51 -12.54 8.07 18.59
C PHE A 51 -12.28 9.00 17.40
N LYS A 52 -11.03 9.44 17.16
CA LYS A 52 -10.68 10.24 15.98
C LYS A 52 -11.01 9.51 14.66
N GLN A 53 -10.78 8.20 14.60
CA GLN A 53 -11.17 7.37 13.44
C GLN A 53 -12.69 7.27 13.29
N ALA A 54 -13.42 7.07 14.40
CA ALA A 54 -14.89 7.02 14.40
C ALA A 54 -15.52 8.36 14.01
N LEU A 55 -14.98 9.49 14.47
CA LEU A 55 -15.43 10.84 14.10
C LEU A 55 -15.35 11.07 12.59
N ARG A 56 -14.32 10.54 11.92
CA ARG A 56 -14.20 10.61 10.47
C ARG A 56 -15.35 9.89 9.77
N VAL A 57 -15.73 8.73 10.29
CA VAL A 57 -16.88 7.95 9.77
C VAL A 57 -18.19 8.67 10.06
N LEU A 58 -18.39 9.19 11.28
CA LEU A 58 -19.57 9.99 11.62
C LEU A 58 -19.71 11.20 10.71
N HIS A 59 -18.61 11.90 10.41
CA HIS A 59 -18.62 13.01 9.48
C HIS A 59 -19.10 12.59 8.08
N ALA A 60 -18.73 11.41 7.60
CA ALA A 60 -19.26 10.85 6.35
C ALA A 60 -20.76 10.54 6.46
N ILE A 61 -21.22 9.96 7.57
CA ILE A 61 -22.63 9.60 7.81
C ILE A 61 -23.53 10.85 7.82
N VAL A 62 -23.17 11.88 8.60
CA VAL A 62 -24.02 13.08 8.76
C VAL A 62 -24.09 13.95 7.51
N ASN A 63 -23.07 13.87 6.65
CA ASN A 63 -23.01 14.62 5.39
C ASN A 63 -23.49 13.81 4.17
N ASN A 64 -24.02 12.61 4.38
CA ASN A 64 -24.61 11.78 3.35
C ASN A 64 -26.10 11.56 3.67
N GLU A 65 -27.00 12.11 2.86
CA GLU A 65 -28.45 12.06 3.10
C GLU A 65 -28.99 10.63 3.27
N THR A 66 -28.43 9.67 2.53
CA THR A 66 -28.85 8.27 2.60
C THR A 66 -28.41 7.65 3.92
N SER A 67 -27.14 7.84 4.31
CA SER A 67 -26.64 7.37 5.60
C SER A 67 -27.38 8.00 6.79
N LEU A 68 -27.58 9.32 6.75
CA LEU A 68 -28.26 10.07 7.81
C LEU A 68 -29.70 9.61 8.02
N ARG A 69 -30.42 9.24 6.96
CA ARG A 69 -31.82 8.79 7.03
C ARG A 69 -32.01 7.55 7.91
N TYR A 70 -30.99 6.71 8.06
CA TYR A 70 -31.06 5.48 8.85
C TYR A 70 -30.58 5.65 10.31
N LEU A 71 -30.12 6.85 10.70
CA LEU A 71 -29.83 7.15 12.10
C LEU A 71 -31.12 7.40 12.87
N SER A 72 -31.26 6.77 14.04
CA SER A 72 -32.38 7.02 14.96
C SER A 72 -32.36 8.45 15.51
N ASP A 73 -33.52 8.98 15.89
CA ASP A 73 -33.66 10.31 16.50
C ASP A 73 -32.77 10.45 17.75
N ASP A 74 -32.67 9.40 18.57
CA ASP A 74 -31.79 9.35 19.75
C ASP A 74 -30.31 9.49 19.37
N ASN A 75 -29.88 8.82 18.30
CA ASN A 75 -28.50 8.91 17.82
C ASN A 75 -28.23 10.27 17.19
N GLN A 76 -29.18 10.85 16.46
CA GLN A 76 -29.05 12.21 15.90
C GLN A 76 -28.89 13.23 17.03
N LYS A 77 -29.73 13.16 18.06
CA LYS A 77 -29.62 14.01 19.26
C LYS A 77 -28.27 13.84 19.97
N PHE A 78 -27.79 12.60 20.11
CA PHE A 78 -26.47 12.35 20.68
C PHE A 78 -25.36 13.03 19.86
N LEU A 79 -25.44 13.03 18.52
CA LEU A 79 -24.45 13.68 17.66
C LEU A 79 -24.48 15.21 17.79
N GLU A 80 -25.66 15.81 17.99
CA GLU A 80 -25.81 17.23 18.29
C GLU A 80 -25.16 17.58 19.63
N ASP A 81 -25.43 16.80 20.68
CA ASP A 81 -24.82 16.96 22.01
C ASP A 81 -23.30 16.77 21.94
N LEU A 82 -22.82 15.79 21.17
CA LEU A 82 -21.40 15.53 20.94
C LEU A 82 -20.69 16.71 20.28
N ALA A 83 -21.34 17.37 19.32
CA ALA A 83 -20.78 18.54 18.63
C ALA A 83 -20.66 19.78 19.54
N GLN A 84 -21.44 19.86 20.61
CA GLN A 84 -21.39 20.95 21.61
C GLN A 84 -20.52 20.61 22.83
N ALA A 85 -19.99 19.39 22.92
CA ALA A 85 -19.24 18.95 24.09
C ALA A 85 -17.89 19.66 24.21
N GLU A 86 -17.65 20.32 25.35
CA GLU A 86 -16.36 20.96 25.65
C GLU A 86 -15.22 19.95 25.82
N LYS A 87 -15.53 18.79 26.41
CA LYS A 87 -14.58 17.69 26.63
C LYS A 87 -15.24 16.34 26.38
N ILE A 88 -14.51 15.46 25.70
CA ILE A 88 -14.94 14.10 25.38
C ILE A 88 -14.55 13.14 26.51
N ALA A 89 -15.54 12.41 27.02
CA ALA A 89 -15.40 11.36 28.03
C ALA A 89 -15.55 9.95 27.42
N ASN A 90 -15.14 8.91 28.17
CA ASN A 90 -15.21 7.51 27.72
C ASN A 90 -16.62 7.06 27.30
N GLU A 91 -17.68 7.54 27.97
CA GLU A 91 -19.06 7.22 27.59
C GLU A 91 -19.43 7.72 26.20
N GLN A 92 -18.97 8.94 25.84
CA GLN A 92 -19.18 9.50 24.51
C GLN A 92 -18.40 8.71 23.46
N ILE A 93 -17.18 8.28 23.79
CA ILE A 93 -16.36 7.45 22.89
C ILE A 93 -17.04 6.11 22.61
N GLU A 94 -17.47 5.40 23.65
CA GLU A 94 -18.18 4.12 23.51
C GLU A 94 -19.46 4.27 22.70
N LYS A 95 -20.25 5.32 22.97
CA LYS A 95 -21.50 5.57 22.23
C LYS A 95 -21.24 5.91 20.77
N THR A 96 -20.22 6.71 20.48
CA THR A 96 -19.78 7.01 19.10
C THR A 96 -19.35 5.75 18.35
N LEU A 97 -18.55 4.88 18.98
CA LEU A 97 -18.12 3.61 18.39
C LEU A 97 -19.32 2.69 18.12
N GLU A 98 -20.26 2.60 19.07
CA GLU A 98 -21.50 1.84 18.90
C GLU A 98 -22.28 2.34 17.68
N ILE A 99 -22.55 3.64 17.58
CA ILE A 99 -23.29 4.24 16.46
C ILE A 99 -22.60 3.93 15.14
N VAL A 100 -21.30 4.12 15.04
CA VAL A 100 -20.53 3.84 13.82
C VAL A 100 -20.62 2.36 13.43
N SER A 101 -20.52 1.45 14.41
CA SER A 101 -20.51 0.00 14.16
C SER A 101 -21.85 -0.56 13.63
N ILE A 102 -22.96 0.13 13.88
CA ILE A 102 -24.31 -0.26 13.42
C ILE A 102 -24.81 0.59 12.25
N SER A 103 -24.06 1.61 11.85
CA SER A 103 -24.44 2.52 10.76
C SER A 103 -23.78 2.12 9.44
N ASP A 104 -24.48 2.41 8.34
CA ASP A 104 -23.98 2.19 6.99
C ASP A 104 -23.51 3.51 6.36
N VAL A 105 -22.31 3.49 5.77
CA VAL A 105 -21.81 4.59 4.92
C VAL A 105 -22.07 4.27 3.46
N TYR A 106 -22.88 5.08 2.79
CA TYR A 106 -23.18 4.89 1.38
C TYR A 106 -22.13 5.56 0.49
N VAL A 107 -21.57 4.80 -0.44
CA VAL A 107 -20.53 5.23 -1.39
C VAL A 107 -20.99 4.93 -2.81
N ASP A 108 -20.72 5.86 -3.73
CA ASP A 108 -20.94 5.65 -5.16
C ASP A 108 -20.13 4.44 -5.66
N PHE A 109 -20.82 3.48 -6.29
CA PHE A 109 -20.21 2.23 -6.71
C PHE A 109 -19.20 2.42 -7.84
N GLU A 110 -19.43 3.35 -8.77
CA GLU A 110 -18.47 3.63 -9.84
C GLU A 110 -17.16 4.20 -9.29
N ALA A 111 -17.25 5.16 -8.37
CA ALA A 111 -16.10 5.74 -7.68
C ALA A 111 -15.32 4.69 -6.87
N PHE A 112 -16.04 3.81 -6.16
CA PHE A 112 -15.44 2.66 -5.47
C PHE A 112 -14.71 1.72 -6.44
N LYS A 113 -15.37 1.32 -7.54
CA LYS A 113 -14.75 0.46 -8.56
C LYS A 113 -13.50 1.10 -9.13
N GLU A 114 -13.56 2.38 -9.51
CA GLU A 114 -12.42 3.10 -10.03
C GLU A 114 -11.25 3.13 -9.04
N LEU A 115 -11.53 3.39 -7.76
CA LEU A 115 -10.52 3.37 -6.70
C LEU A 115 -9.84 2.00 -6.62
N MET A 116 -10.64 0.92 -6.54
CA MET A 116 -10.11 -0.43 -6.37
C MET A 116 -9.35 -0.92 -7.60
N LEU A 117 -9.83 -0.61 -8.81
CA LEU A 117 -9.15 -1.00 -10.06
C LEU A 117 -7.84 -0.23 -10.30
N LYS A 118 -7.60 0.88 -9.58
CA LYS A 118 -6.40 1.72 -9.68
C LYS A 118 -5.41 1.54 -8.52
N VAL A 119 -5.64 0.62 -7.57
CA VAL A 119 -4.76 0.47 -6.38
C VAL A 119 -3.27 0.30 -6.75
N ASP A 120 -2.93 -0.60 -7.66
CA ASP A 120 -1.53 -0.80 -8.10
C ASP A 120 -1.05 0.25 -9.11
N ASN A 121 -1.98 0.92 -9.80
CA ASN A 121 -1.66 2.07 -10.64
C ASN A 121 -1.17 3.25 -9.79
N ILE A 122 -1.89 3.54 -8.70
CA ILE A 122 -1.56 4.61 -7.76
C ILE A 122 -0.28 4.28 -7.00
N ALA A 123 -0.15 3.06 -6.49
CA ALA A 123 1.00 2.68 -5.67
C ALA A 123 2.31 2.60 -6.46
N VAL A 124 2.30 2.03 -7.67
CA VAL A 124 3.54 1.72 -8.41
C VAL A 124 3.46 1.93 -9.93
N GLY A 125 2.37 2.54 -10.43
CA GLY A 125 2.26 2.91 -11.85
C GLY A 125 1.89 1.76 -12.79
N LEU A 126 1.37 0.64 -12.28
CA LEU A 126 0.88 -0.44 -13.15
C LEU A 126 -0.36 -0.02 -13.94
N LYS A 127 -0.68 -0.75 -15.01
CA LYS A 127 -1.95 -0.58 -15.72
C LYS A 127 -3.13 -0.90 -14.78
N SER A 128 -4.18 -0.10 -14.85
CA SER A 128 -5.42 -0.35 -14.11
C SER A 128 -6.02 -1.70 -14.50
N TYR A 129 -6.65 -2.33 -13.52
CA TYR A 129 -7.36 -3.59 -13.71
C TYR A 129 -8.61 -3.41 -14.57
N SER A 130 -9.01 -4.46 -15.30
CA SER A 130 -10.30 -4.47 -16.01
C SER A 130 -11.46 -4.61 -15.04
N GLN A 131 -12.65 -4.15 -15.43
CA GLN A 131 -13.87 -4.27 -14.62
C GLN A 131 -14.16 -5.73 -14.18
N SER A 132 -13.87 -6.70 -15.05
CA SER A 132 -13.97 -8.13 -14.74
C SER A 132 -13.14 -8.57 -13.53
N GLN A 133 -12.06 -7.86 -13.20
CA GLN A 133 -11.25 -8.16 -12.01
C GLN A 133 -12.07 -8.04 -10.73
N LEU A 134 -13.08 -7.16 -10.69
CA LEU A 134 -13.90 -6.93 -9.50
C LEU A 134 -15.28 -7.58 -9.60
N LEU A 135 -15.81 -7.72 -10.81
CA LEU A 135 -17.20 -8.13 -11.08
C LEU A 135 -17.38 -9.59 -11.51
N ASP A 136 -16.33 -10.28 -11.94
CA ASP A 136 -16.45 -11.68 -12.37
C ASP A 136 -16.24 -12.64 -11.20
N LEU A 137 -16.94 -13.78 -11.25
CA LEU A 137 -16.85 -14.85 -10.23
C LEU A 137 -15.42 -15.40 -10.07
N ASP A 138 -14.64 -15.47 -11.16
CA ASP A 138 -13.24 -15.92 -11.12
C ASP A 138 -12.25 -14.80 -10.85
N GLY A 139 -12.73 -13.56 -10.79
CA GLY A 139 -11.98 -12.39 -10.34
C GLY A 139 -11.99 -12.26 -8.82
N GLY A 140 -12.24 -11.03 -8.41
CA GLY A 140 -12.22 -10.51 -7.05
C GLY A 140 -10.91 -9.82 -6.68
N HIS A 141 -10.96 -9.02 -5.61
CA HIS A 141 -9.85 -8.18 -5.18
C HIS A 141 -9.26 -8.68 -3.85
N TRP A 142 -7.93 -8.67 -3.73
CA TRP A 142 -7.24 -9.13 -2.52
C TRP A 142 -7.46 -8.19 -1.33
N ASP A 143 -7.47 -6.89 -1.59
CA ASP A 143 -7.54 -5.85 -0.56
C ASP A 143 -8.99 -5.56 -0.07
N LEU A 144 -9.96 -6.44 -0.36
CA LEU A 144 -11.37 -6.34 0.07
C LEU A 144 -11.76 -7.33 1.18
N GLU A 145 -10.78 -7.93 1.83
CA GLU A 145 -11.00 -8.82 2.97
C GLU A 145 -10.07 -8.39 4.12
N ALA A 146 -10.66 -7.82 5.17
CA ALA A 146 -9.94 -7.38 6.36
C ALA A 146 -10.68 -7.88 7.62
N PRO A 147 -9.98 -8.54 8.56
CA PRO A 147 -10.60 -8.92 9.83
C PRO A 147 -10.91 -7.66 10.66
N SER A 148 -12.06 -7.63 11.31
CA SER A 148 -12.51 -6.51 12.11
C SER A 148 -13.17 -7.00 13.41
N THR A 149 -13.17 -6.14 14.44
CA THR A 149 -13.87 -6.39 15.71
C THR A 149 -15.27 -5.75 15.66
N PRO A 150 -16.30 -6.36 16.28
CA PRO A 150 -17.70 -5.92 16.10
C PRO A 150 -18.00 -4.45 16.42
N LYS A 151 -17.22 -3.81 17.29
CA LYS A 151 -17.39 -2.40 17.72
C LYS A 151 -16.38 -1.42 17.10
N GLU A 152 -15.31 -1.90 16.47
CA GLU A 152 -14.26 -1.03 15.90
C GLU A 152 -14.21 -1.22 14.39
N ARG A 153 -15.40 -1.23 13.78
CA ARG A 153 -15.61 -1.40 12.35
C ARG A 153 -16.64 -0.42 11.81
N VAL A 154 -16.65 -0.30 10.50
CA VAL A 154 -17.67 0.43 9.72
C VAL A 154 -18.11 -0.45 8.56
N THR A 155 -19.39 -0.35 8.20
CA THR A 155 -19.96 -1.00 7.03
C THR A 155 -20.16 0.01 5.92
N PHE A 156 -19.55 -0.24 4.77
CA PHE A 156 -19.79 0.53 3.54
C PHE A 156 -20.80 -0.20 2.67
N ARG A 157 -21.81 0.55 2.21
CA ARG A 157 -22.79 0.09 1.21
C ARG A 157 -22.61 0.86 -0.08
N PHE A 158 -23.00 0.24 -1.17
CA PHE A 158 -22.84 0.78 -2.52
C PHE A 158 -24.18 0.81 -3.24
N ASP A 159 -24.35 1.73 -4.17
CA ASP A 159 -25.49 1.82 -5.08
C ASP A 159 -25.24 0.99 -6.36
N ASN A 160 -24.78 -0.25 -6.15
CA ASN A 160 -24.37 -1.21 -7.17
C ASN A 160 -25.57 -1.79 -7.93
N LEU A 161 -26.28 -0.99 -8.72
CA LEU A 161 -27.40 -1.44 -9.56
C LEU A 161 -26.99 -1.52 -11.04
N ASP A 162 -27.40 -2.59 -11.73
CA ASP A 162 -27.28 -2.71 -13.18
C ASP A 162 -28.33 -1.83 -13.90
N PRO A 163 -28.27 -1.68 -15.25
CA PRO A 163 -29.25 -0.89 -16.00
C PRO A 163 -30.71 -1.34 -15.87
N ASN A 164 -30.96 -2.55 -15.34
CA ASN A 164 -32.29 -3.10 -15.09
C ASN A 164 -32.70 -2.97 -13.60
N GLY A 165 -31.90 -2.29 -12.77
CA GLY A 165 -32.15 -2.12 -11.35
C GLY A 165 -31.82 -3.34 -10.48
N LYS A 166 -31.03 -4.28 -10.99
CA LYS A 166 -30.59 -5.47 -10.23
C LYS A 166 -29.25 -5.22 -9.55
N GLU A 167 -29.15 -5.62 -8.29
CA GLU A 167 -27.91 -5.53 -7.52
C GLU A 167 -26.76 -6.33 -8.17
N MET A 168 -25.63 -5.66 -8.40
CA MET A 168 -24.42 -6.20 -8.98
C MET A 168 -23.45 -6.63 -7.88
N ASN A 169 -23.08 -7.91 -7.85
CA ASN A 169 -22.05 -8.36 -6.91
C ASN A 169 -20.66 -7.84 -7.32
N PHE A 170 -19.85 -7.52 -6.31
CA PHE A 170 -18.40 -7.45 -6.43
C PHE A 170 -17.79 -8.49 -5.49
N TYR A 171 -16.54 -8.86 -5.74
CA TYR A 171 -15.97 -10.05 -5.11
C TYR A 171 -14.67 -9.75 -4.35
N ALA A 172 -14.58 -10.27 -3.13
CA ALA A 172 -13.29 -10.45 -2.46
C ALA A 172 -12.65 -11.77 -2.90
N ARG A 173 -11.32 -11.78 -2.98
CA ARG A 173 -10.54 -12.96 -3.36
C ARG A 173 -9.36 -13.15 -2.44
N SER A 174 -9.24 -14.33 -1.85
CA SER A 174 -8.01 -14.72 -1.15
C SER A 174 -6.85 -14.89 -2.15
N SER A 175 -5.74 -14.23 -1.89
CA SER A 175 -4.53 -14.30 -2.72
C SER A 175 -3.86 -15.69 -2.70
N LEU A 176 -4.24 -16.57 -1.76
CA LEU A 176 -3.78 -17.95 -1.69
C LEU A 176 -4.19 -18.77 -2.93
N LYS A 177 -5.20 -18.32 -3.66
CA LYS A 177 -5.61 -18.93 -4.94
C LYS A 177 -4.73 -18.52 -6.11
N ASP A 178 -3.92 -17.48 -5.94
CA ASP A 178 -3.10 -16.90 -7.00
C ASP A 178 -1.60 -17.10 -6.73
N LEU A 179 -1.24 -18.07 -5.89
CA LEU A 179 0.15 -18.42 -5.60
C LEU A 179 0.86 -18.97 -6.84
N ASN A 180 1.98 -18.36 -7.18
CA ASN A 180 2.88 -18.80 -8.23
C ASN A 180 3.90 -19.80 -7.68
N LYS A 181 4.21 -20.83 -8.47
CA LYS A 181 5.21 -21.85 -8.14
C LYS A 181 6.63 -21.46 -8.57
N GLY A 182 6.76 -20.44 -9.40
CA GLY A 182 8.03 -19.93 -9.90
C GLY A 182 8.89 -19.26 -8.82
N VAL A 183 10.11 -18.93 -9.21
CA VAL A 183 11.06 -18.19 -8.39
C VAL A 183 11.30 -16.83 -9.03
N VAL A 184 11.37 -15.79 -8.22
CA VAL A 184 11.79 -14.47 -8.68
C VAL A 184 13.30 -14.37 -8.54
N ALA A 185 14.03 -14.08 -9.61
CA ALA A 185 15.47 -13.83 -9.55
C ALA A 185 15.72 -12.33 -9.70
N ILE A 186 16.44 -11.74 -8.76
CA ILE A 186 16.74 -10.31 -8.71
C ILE A 186 18.25 -10.13 -8.74
N ASP A 187 18.74 -9.42 -9.76
CA ASP A 187 20.10 -8.91 -9.81
C ASP A 187 20.13 -7.45 -9.39
N PHE A 188 20.42 -7.20 -8.11
CA PHE A 188 20.54 -5.85 -7.56
C PHE A 188 21.89 -5.25 -7.93
N GLY A 189 22.00 -4.63 -9.10
CA GLY A 189 23.24 -4.03 -9.61
C GLY A 189 23.50 -2.62 -9.07
N THR A 190 24.68 -2.07 -9.42
CA THR A 190 25.09 -0.72 -8.96
C THR A 190 24.44 0.39 -9.79
N LYS A 191 24.27 0.15 -11.10
CA LYS A 191 23.67 1.11 -12.03
C LYS A 191 22.22 0.77 -12.32
N SER A 192 21.95 -0.51 -12.53
CA SER A 192 20.64 -1.04 -12.85
C SER A 192 20.38 -2.33 -12.07
N THR A 193 19.10 -2.57 -11.81
CA THR A 193 18.56 -3.79 -11.24
C THR A 193 17.76 -4.50 -12.32
N THR A 194 18.02 -5.79 -12.51
CA THR A 194 17.20 -6.64 -13.38
C THR A 194 16.48 -7.65 -12.50
N ALA A 195 15.21 -7.93 -12.81
CA ALA A 195 14.48 -8.99 -12.15
C ALA A 195 13.73 -9.84 -13.18
N SER A 196 13.63 -11.14 -12.91
CA SER A 196 12.77 -12.05 -13.66
C SER A 196 11.75 -12.70 -12.74
N TYR A 197 10.55 -12.93 -13.27
CA TYR A 197 9.44 -13.56 -12.54
C TYR A 197 8.65 -14.47 -13.49
N MET A 198 7.96 -15.46 -12.94
CA MET A 198 7.03 -16.30 -13.70
C MET A 198 5.67 -15.61 -13.76
N ASP A 199 5.07 -15.50 -14.94
CA ASP A 199 3.69 -15.00 -15.08
C ASP A 199 2.66 -16.12 -14.79
N LYS A 200 1.36 -15.80 -14.90
CA LYS A 200 0.27 -16.77 -14.71
C LYS A 200 0.26 -17.91 -15.75
N THR A 201 0.91 -17.73 -16.90
CA THR A 201 1.01 -18.78 -17.93
C THR A 201 2.15 -19.76 -17.67
N GLY A 202 2.97 -19.49 -16.64
CA GLY A 202 4.18 -20.27 -16.35
C GLY A 202 5.41 -19.80 -17.12
N THR A 203 5.34 -18.67 -17.84
CA THR A 203 6.43 -18.14 -18.65
C THR A 203 7.25 -17.15 -17.84
N TYR A 204 8.59 -17.27 -17.89
CA TYR A 204 9.47 -16.28 -17.26
C TYR A 204 9.53 -14.99 -18.06
N ARG A 205 9.33 -13.87 -17.38
CA ARG A 205 9.38 -12.50 -17.93
C ARG A 205 10.41 -11.67 -17.18
N LEU A 206 10.98 -10.70 -17.87
CA LEU A 206 11.80 -9.65 -17.25
C LEU A 206 10.91 -8.51 -16.77
N LEU A 207 11.24 -7.96 -15.61
CA LEU A 207 10.54 -6.84 -15.00
C LEU A 207 11.04 -5.51 -15.56
N SER A 208 10.12 -4.63 -15.95
CA SER A 208 10.38 -3.21 -16.20
C SER A 208 9.52 -2.38 -15.24
N ILE A 209 10.14 -1.42 -14.55
CA ILE A 209 9.51 -0.57 -13.52
C ILE A 209 9.49 0.87 -14.03
N GLY A 210 8.31 1.38 -14.39
CA GLY A 210 8.16 2.72 -14.93
C GLY A 210 8.79 2.92 -16.32
N GLY A 211 9.17 1.83 -17.00
CA GLY A 211 9.71 1.88 -18.35
C GLY A 211 8.63 2.18 -19.39
N ASN A 212 9.03 2.77 -20.53
CA ASN A 212 8.12 2.99 -21.65
C ASN A 212 7.68 1.63 -22.23
N ALA A 213 6.37 1.38 -22.27
CA ALA A 213 5.80 0.14 -22.80
C ALA A 213 6.12 -0.07 -24.28
N ASP A 214 6.23 1.03 -25.04
CA ASP A 214 6.52 1.03 -26.48
C ASP A 214 8.01 0.89 -26.80
N ASP A 215 8.89 0.98 -25.80
CA ASP A 215 10.30 0.73 -25.99
C ASP A 215 10.52 -0.75 -26.30
N ALA A 216 11.03 -1.07 -27.48
CA ALA A 216 11.35 -2.45 -27.86
C ALA A 216 12.75 -2.88 -27.41
N SER A 217 13.55 -1.95 -26.88
CA SER A 217 14.93 -2.22 -26.49
C SER A 217 15.02 -3.17 -25.30
N PRO A 218 16.06 -4.04 -25.23
CA PRO A 218 16.34 -4.83 -24.04
C PRO A 218 16.65 -3.97 -22.80
N THR A 219 17.13 -2.74 -23.01
CA THR A 219 17.52 -1.82 -21.93
C THR A 219 16.36 -1.37 -21.05
N LYS A 220 15.11 -1.48 -21.51
CA LYS A 220 13.95 -1.22 -20.64
C LYS A 220 13.86 -2.14 -19.42
N PHE A 221 14.46 -3.32 -19.50
CA PHE A 221 14.50 -4.29 -18.39
C PHE A 221 15.70 -4.07 -17.45
N GLU A 222 16.57 -3.12 -17.78
CA GLU A 222 17.60 -2.61 -16.88
C GLU A 222 17.02 -1.44 -16.08
N ASN A 223 16.41 -1.75 -14.93
CA ASN A 223 15.74 -0.74 -14.11
C ASN A 223 16.81 0.09 -13.38
N PRO A 224 16.95 1.41 -13.62
CA PRO A 224 17.97 2.21 -12.95
C PRO A 224 17.88 2.07 -11.42
N THR A 225 19.00 1.87 -10.74
CA THR A 225 19.02 1.66 -9.28
C THR A 225 18.95 3.02 -8.56
N ILE A 226 17.83 3.72 -8.74
CA ILE A 226 17.59 5.08 -8.28
C ILE A 226 16.23 5.20 -7.58
N VAL A 227 16.18 6.04 -6.54
CA VAL A 227 14.97 6.45 -5.82
C VAL A 227 14.90 7.98 -5.84
N GLU A 228 13.71 8.54 -6.03
CA GLU A 228 13.40 9.96 -5.84
C GLU A 228 12.53 10.14 -4.60
N PHE A 229 12.93 11.04 -3.70
CA PHE A 229 12.16 11.43 -2.54
C PHE A 229 11.36 12.70 -2.86
N LYS A 230 10.02 12.60 -2.85
CA LYS A 230 9.12 13.74 -3.06
C LYS A 230 8.44 14.16 -1.76
N CYS A 231 7.76 13.23 -1.08
CA CYS A 231 7.04 13.47 0.18
C CYS A 231 7.30 12.32 1.17
N ARG A 232 8.51 12.23 1.72
CA ARG A 232 8.98 11.05 2.49
C ARG A 232 8.10 10.75 3.70
N LYS A 233 7.73 11.77 4.48
CA LYS A 233 6.90 11.63 5.69
C LYS A 233 5.52 11.05 5.39
N LYS A 234 4.88 11.55 4.33
CA LYS A 234 3.58 11.03 3.87
C LYS A 234 3.72 9.57 3.44
N PHE A 235 4.70 9.26 2.61
CA PHE A 235 4.94 7.89 2.15
C PHE A 235 5.14 6.91 3.31
N ILE A 236 5.99 7.24 4.29
CA ILE A 236 6.26 6.36 5.44
C ILE A 236 4.98 6.15 6.25
N THR A 237 4.20 7.20 6.49
CA THR A 237 2.93 7.11 7.21
C THR A 237 1.96 6.13 6.52
N GLU A 238 1.83 6.23 5.20
CA GLU A 238 0.99 5.32 4.41
C GLU A 238 1.56 3.90 4.33
N TYR A 239 2.89 3.78 4.20
CA TYR A 239 3.61 2.51 4.16
C TYR A 239 3.43 1.74 5.46
N ASP A 240 3.50 2.41 6.61
CA ASP A 240 3.37 1.80 7.93
C ASP A 240 1.92 1.57 8.36
N ALA A 241 0.95 2.12 7.62
CA ALA A 241 -0.47 1.96 7.95
C ALA A 241 -0.99 0.52 7.80
N LEU A 242 -0.31 -0.33 7.02
CA LEU A 242 -0.59 -1.76 6.92
C LEU A 242 0.71 -2.56 6.85
N ASP A 243 0.74 -3.74 7.49
CA ASP A 243 1.88 -4.67 7.39
C ASP A 243 2.06 -5.26 5.98
N HIS A 244 0.96 -5.31 5.22
CA HIS A 244 0.86 -5.99 3.94
C HIS A 244 0.06 -5.16 2.96
N ARG A 245 0.64 -4.93 1.77
CA ARG A 245 0.04 -4.14 0.67
C ARG A 245 -0.54 -2.78 1.12
N PRO A 246 0.26 -1.91 1.76
CA PRO A 246 -0.20 -0.56 2.10
C PRO A 246 -0.64 0.24 0.86
N PHE A 247 -1.59 1.16 1.05
CA PHE A 247 -2.14 2.05 0.02
C PHE A 247 -1.27 3.29 -0.17
N THR A 248 0.00 3.08 -0.52
CA THR A 248 0.97 4.15 -0.83
C THR A 248 0.67 4.82 -2.17
N GLU A 249 1.25 6.01 -2.38
CA GLU A 249 1.17 6.73 -3.65
C GLU A 249 2.56 6.90 -4.28
N ARG A 250 2.70 6.50 -5.55
CA ARG A 250 3.98 6.60 -6.28
C ARG A 250 4.51 8.03 -6.37
N ASN A 251 3.64 9.03 -6.30
CA ASN A 251 4.05 10.43 -6.39
C ASN A 251 4.73 10.94 -5.11
N ASP A 252 4.74 10.17 -4.01
CA ASP A 252 5.47 10.53 -2.79
C ASP A 252 6.90 9.99 -2.80
N ILE A 253 7.12 8.81 -3.42
CA ILE A 253 8.45 8.24 -3.72
C ILE A 253 8.40 7.54 -5.08
N GLU A 254 9.32 7.87 -5.99
CA GLU A 254 9.44 7.18 -7.27
C GLU A 254 10.75 6.38 -7.35
N VAL A 255 10.78 5.36 -8.21
CA VAL A 255 11.95 4.51 -8.40
C VAL A 255 12.23 4.26 -9.89
N ALA A 256 13.42 3.76 -10.18
CA ALA A 256 13.79 3.25 -11.50
C ALA A 256 13.62 4.27 -12.62
N HIS A 257 12.95 3.90 -13.71
CA HIS A 257 12.88 4.71 -14.93
C HIS A 257 12.17 6.04 -14.71
N GLU A 258 11.13 6.10 -13.86
CA GLU A 258 10.42 7.36 -13.56
C GLU A 258 11.31 8.31 -12.74
N ALA A 259 11.97 7.81 -11.70
CA ALA A 259 12.94 8.61 -10.93
C ALA A 259 14.14 9.06 -11.79
N GLN A 260 14.63 8.22 -12.71
CA GLN A 260 15.69 8.61 -13.65
C GLN A 260 15.23 9.71 -14.60
N LYS A 261 14.01 9.59 -15.15
CA LYS A 261 13.41 10.60 -16.02
C LYS A 261 13.26 11.94 -15.28
N ASN A 262 12.81 11.91 -14.03
CA ASN A 262 12.68 13.12 -13.21
C ASN A 262 14.03 13.73 -12.80
N ALA A 263 15.09 12.92 -12.70
CA ALA A 263 16.44 13.40 -12.43
C ALA A 263 17.07 14.13 -13.63
N ALA A 264 16.60 13.86 -14.85
CA ALA A 264 17.16 14.44 -16.07
C ALA A 264 16.98 15.97 -16.08
N GLY A 265 18.10 16.69 -16.07
CA GLY A 265 18.11 18.15 -16.11
C GLY A 265 17.94 18.85 -14.76
N VAL A 266 17.79 18.11 -13.66
CA VAL A 266 17.81 18.67 -12.29
C VAL A 266 19.20 19.21 -11.96
N LYS A 267 19.27 20.34 -11.26
CA LYS A 267 20.52 21.05 -10.92
C LYS A 267 20.52 21.51 -9.47
N GLY A 268 21.71 21.80 -8.96
CA GLY A 268 21.89 22.38 -7.62
C GLY A 268 21.37 21.46 -6.52
N ASN A 269 20.74 22.06 -5.51
CA ASN A 269 20.32 21.35 -4.30
C ASN A 269 19.22 20.32 -4.55
N ASP A 270 18.45 20.43 -5.64
CA ASP A 270 17.38 19.46 -5.92
C ASP A 270 17.91 18.10 -6.37
N LEU A 271 19.20 17.99 -6.68
CA LEU A 271 19.87 16.69 -6.89
C LEU A 271 19.85 15.82 -5.62
N TYR A 272 19.80 16.42 -4.43
CA TYR A 272 19.71 15.70 -3.16
C TYR A 272 18.34 15.01 -2.95
N ARG A 273 17.37 15.18 -3.86
CA ARG A 273 16.14 14.38 -3.90
C ARG A 273 16.35 12.97 -4.46
N PHE A 274 17.46 12.73 -5.16
CA PHE A 274 17.69 11.50 -5.91
C PHE A 274 18.81 10.68 -5.28
N PHE A 275 18.56 9.38 -5.12
CA PHE A 275 19.53 8.44 -4.60
C PHE A 275 19.83 7.30 -5.58
N SER A 276 20.86 7.47 -6.40
CA SER A 276 21.31 6.49 -7.42
C SER A 276 22.43 5.56 -6.95
N LYS A 277 22.88 5.72 -5.71
CA LYS A 277 24.03 5.02 -5.14
C LYS A 277 23.64 4.01 -4.05
N LEU A 278 22.41 3.48 -4.10
CA LEU A 278 21.84 2.55 -3.11
C LEU A 278 22.80 1.40 -2.75
N LYS A 279 23.31 0.70 -3.78
CA LYS A 279 24.23 -0.42 -3.57
C LYS A 279 25.59 0.03 -3.04
N GLN A 280 26.07 1.21 -3.47
CA GLN A 280 27.35 1.76 -2.99
C GLN A 280 27.24 2.15 -1.52
N TRP A 281 26.14 2.80 -1.11
CA TRP A 281 25.88 3.13 0.29
C TRP A 281 25.86 1.90 1.20
N ALA A 282 25.29 0.78 0.73
CA ALA A 282 25.35 -0.48 1.45
C ALA A 282 26.77 -1.05 1.61
N GLY A 283 27.72 -0.64 0.76
CA GLY A 283 29.11 -1.08 0.81
C GLY A 283 30.06 -0.10 1.51
N THR A 284 29.86 1.21 1.35
CA THR A 284 30.69 2.25 1.97
C THR A 284 30.32 2.48 3.43
N ASP A 285 29.07 2.19 3.80
CA ASP A 285 28.58 2.31 5.17
C ASP A 285 28.78 3.72 5.77
N GLU A 286 28.47 4.74 4.97
CA GLU A 286 28.59 6.15 5.37
C GLU A 286 27.23 6.80 5.55
N LYS A 287 27.14 7.76 6.47
CA LYS A 287 25.99 8.65 6.61
C LYS A 287 25.82 9.49 5.34
N GLN A 288 24.59 9.72 4.90
CA GLN A 288 24.27 10.48 3.69
C GLN A 288 23.15 11.49 3.99
N ASN A 289 23.19 12.66 3.34
CA ASN A 289 22.18 13.70 3.47
C ASN A 289 21.37 13.80 2.17
N PHE A 290 20.07 13.98 2.32
CA PHE A 290 19.10 14.09 1.25
C PHE A 290 18.10 15.19 1.58
N LYS A 291 17.21 15.45 0.64
CA LYS A 291 16.01 16.25 0.86
C LYS A 291 14.84 15.61 0.13
N ASP A 292 13.63 15.90 0.55
CA ASP A 292 12.45 15.72 -0.28
C ASP A 292 11.96 17.11 -0.77
N LEU A 293 10.68 17.26 -1.14
CA LEU A 293 10.14 18.56 -1.56
C LEU A 293 9.89 19.51 -0.38
N ASP A 294 9.74 18.98 0.83
CA ASP A 294 9.35 19.74 2.01
C ASP A 294 10.52 19.97 2.97
N GLU A 295 11.38 18.98 3.18
CA GLU A 295 12.43 19.03 4.19
C GLU A 295 13.72 18.28 3.83
N ASP A 296 14.82 18.70 4.45
CA ASP A 296 16.09 18.00 4.45
C ASP A 296 16.04 16.84 5.47
N PHE A 297 16.73 15.73 5.18
CA PHE A 297 16.86 14.61 6.08
C PHE A 297 18.20 13.88 5.90
N SER A 298 18.59 13.08 6.89
CA SER A 298 19.79 12.25 6.83
C SER A 298 19.45 10.77 6.92
N LEU A 299 20.17 9.96 6.16
CA LEU A 299 20.24 8.52 6.36
C LEU A 299 21.50 8.20 7.15
N GLU A 300 21.36 7.47 8.24
CA GLU A 300 22.50 6.88 8.93
C GLU A 300 23.27 5.92 8.01
N SER A 301 24.44 5.47 8.46
CA SER A 301 25.19 4.45 7.73
C SER A 301 24.33 3.20 7.50
N PHE A 302 24.58 2.46 6.43
CA PHE A 302 23.74 1.31 6.09
C PHE A 302 23.65 0.31 7.24
N THR A 303 24.74 0.00 7.93
CA THR A 303 24.80 -0.88 9.11
C THR A 303 23.97 -0.37 10.27
N ASN A 304 23.89 0.96 10.47
CA ASN A 304 23.14 1.57 11.57
C ASN A 304 21.73 2.06 11.18
N CYS A 305 21.35 1.93 9.92
CA CYS A 305 20.01 2.27 9.44
C CYS A 305 18.97 1.32 10.05
N THR A 306 18.16 1.83 10.97
CA THR A 306 17.04 1.12 11.64
C THR A 306 15.66 1.66 11.26
N GLY A 307 15.59 2.89 10.75
CA GLY A 307 14.35 3.53 10.29
C GLY A 307 14.17 3.40 8.77
N PHE A 308 13.87 4.51 8.12
CA PHE A 308 13.64 4.58 6.68
C PHE A 308 14.85 4.07 5.87
N ASN A 309 14.63 2.99 5.13
CA ASN A 309 15.66 2.32 4.34
C ASN A 309 15.29 2.32 2.83
N PRO A 310 15.97 3.12 2.00
CA PRO A 310 15.65 3.19 0.57
C PRO A 310 15.82 1.87 -0.21
N ILE A 311 16.67 0.94 0.25
CA ILE A 311 16.82 -0.38 -0.38
C ILE A 311 15.56 -1.23 -0.14
N GLU A 312 15.00 -1.15 1.06
CA GLU A 312 13.73 -1.80 1.40
C GLU A 312 12.57 -1.21 0.60
N ILE A 313 12.50 0.11 0.46
CA ILE A 313 11.46 0.75 -0.37
C ILE A 313 11.62 0.34 -1.83
N TYR A 314 12.85 0.32 -2.38
CA TYR A 314 13.09 -0.15 -3.73
C TYR A 314 12.65 -1.61 -3.93
N ALA A 315 12.91 -2.49 -2.96
CA ALA A 315 12.45 -3.87 -2.98
C ALA A 315 10.92 -4.00 -2.86
N TYR A 316 10.26 -3.13 -2.10
CA TYR A 316 8.80 -3.04 -2.07
C TYR A 316 8.21 -2.71 -3.45
N TYR A 317 8.80 -1.76 -4.19
CA TYR A 317 8.37 -1.46 -5.56
C TYR A 317 8.54 -2.64 -6.49
N ILE A 318 9.69 -3.32 -6.47
CA ILE A 318 9.90 -4.57 -7.22
C ILE A 318 8.80 -5.58 -6.88
N GLY A 319 8.57 -5.79 -5.58
CA GLY A 319 7.57 -6.71 -5.07
C GLY A 319 6.16 -6.38 -5.53
N ARG A 320 5.72 -5.11 -5.48
CA ARG A 320 4.39 -4.68 -5.94
C ARG A 320 4.23 -4.79 -7.45
N CYS A 321 5.27 -4.49 -8.22
CA CYS A 321 5.22 -4.66 -9.68
C CYS A 321 5.12 -6.13 -10.10
N ILE A 322 5.73 -7.05 -9.33
CA ILE A 322 5.65 -8.50 -9.59
C ILE A 322 4.35 -9.09 -9.03
N ASN A 323 4.03 -8.81 -7.77
CA ASN A 323 2.93 -9.41 -7.00
C ASN A 323 1.66 -8.58 -7.12
N ASN A 324 0.84 -8.90 -8.11
CA ASN A 324 -0.38 -8.16 -8.43
C ASN A 324 -1.44 -9.11 -9.01
N MET A 325 -2.69 -8.67 -9.13
CA MET A 325 -3.77 -9.57 -9.55
C MET A 325 -3.65 -10.06 -11.00
N HIS A 326 -2.79 -9.45 -11.84
CA HIS A 326 -2.47 -9.98 -13.17
C HIS A 326 -1.43 -11.09 -13.15
N ASN A 327 -0.44 -11.02 -12.26
CA ASN A 327 0.70 -11.95 -12.23
C ASN A 327 0.57 -13.04 -11.16
N GLY A 328 -0.28 -12.83 -10.15
CA GLY A 328 -0.35 -13.67 -8.96
C GLY A 328 0.71 -13.28 -7.92
N VAL A 329 1.02 -14.22 -7.02
CA VAL A 329 1.83 -13.99 -5.83
C VAL A 329 3.04 -14.92 -5.82
N SER A 330 4.25 -14.37 -5.83
CA SER A 330 5.49 -15.15 -5.70
C SER A 330 5.95 -15.19 -4.25
N LEU A 331 6.42 -16.34 -3.77
CA LEU A 331 6.90 -16.50 -2.40
C LEU A 331 8.40 -16.82 -2.31
N LYS A 332 9.06 -17.15 -3.42
CA LYS A 332 10.47 -17.52 -3.44
C LYS A 332 11.28 -16.52 -4.25
N TYR A 333 12.31 -15.97 -3.62
CA TYR A 333 13.16 -14.94 -4.21
C TYR A 333 14.63 -15.33 -4.08
N PHE A 334 15.36 -15.20 -5.18
CA PHE A 334 16.81 -15.28 -5.22
C PHE A 334 17.39 -13.90 -5.49
N LEU A 335 18.20 -13.42 -4.55
CA LEU A 335 18.88 -12.15 -4.66
C LEU A 335 20.35 -12.40 -4.99
N SER A 336 20.79 -11.87 -6.12
CA SER A 336 22.22 -11.84 -6.45
C SER A 336 22.95 -10.91 -5.48
N TYR A 337 24.18 -11.24 -5.12
CA TYR A 337 25.05 -10.33 -4.38
C TYR A 337 26.49 -10.40 -4.87
N PRO A 338 27.26 -9.30 -4.78
CA PRO A 338 28.67 -9.32 -5.12
C PRO A 338 29.45 -10.15 -4.10
N ILE A 339 30.32 -11.05 -4.60
CA ILE A 339 31.20 -11.87 -3.76
C ILE A 339 32.14 -11.01 -2.89
N LYS A 340 32.40 -9.75 -3.29
CA LYS A 340 33.30 -8.82 -2.57
C LYS A 340 32.70 -8.21 -1.30
N TYR A 341 31.40 -8.30 -1.08
CA TYR A 341 30.76 -7.70 0.10
C TYR A 341 31.04 -8.57 1.31
N GLU A 342 31.26 -7.94 2.45
CA GLU A 342 31.33 -8.70 3.70
C GLU A 342 30.01 -9.40 3.97
N LYS A 343 30.07 -10.57 4.61
CA LYS A 343 28.90 -11.41 4.86
C LYS A 343 27.78 -10.63 5.56
N HIS A 344 28.14 -9.77 6.53
CA HIS A 344 27.17 -8.99 7.28
C HIS A 344 26.46 -7.93 6.42
N GLN A 345 27.17 -7.28 5.48
CA GLN A 345 26.59 -6.32 4.55
C GLN A 345 25.63 -7.02 3.57
N ALA A 346 26.05 -8.15 3.01
CA ALA A 346 25.21 -8.95 2.11
C ALA A 346 23.93 -9.43 2.80
N GLU A 347 24.03 -9.86 4.06
CA GLU A 347 22.88 -10.27 4.86
C GLU A 347 21.94 -9.10 5.15
N LYS A 348 22.46 -7.92 5.51
CA LYS A 348 21.60 -6.74 5.74
C LYS A 348 20.89 -6.28 4.45
N ILE A 349 21.52 -6.40 3.28
CA ILE A 349 20.85 -6.18 2.00
C ILE A 349 19.72 -7.19 1.82
N ARG A 350 19.99 -8.49 2.05
CA ARG A 350 18.98 -9.56 1.96
C ARG A 350 17.78 -9.27 2.87
N GLU A 351 18.02 -8.90 4.13
CA GLU A 351 16.97 -8.53 5.10
C GLU A 351 16.18 -7.31 4.66
N SER A 352 16.84 -6.31 4.08
CA SER A 352 16.17 -5.11 3.55
C SER A 352 15.25 -5.46 2.39
N PHE A 353 15.72 -6.33 1.48
CA PHE A 353 14.88 -6.88 0.42
C PHE A 353 13.73 -7.72 0.98
N GLU A 354 14.00 -8.55 1.98
CA GLU A 354 13.00 -9.38 2.63
C GLU A 354 11.86 -8.54 3.23
N ARG A 355 12.17 -7.47 3.97
CA ARG A 355 11.14 -6.57 4.52
C ARG A 355 10.32 -5.91 3.41
N GLY A 356 10.97 -5.36 2.38
CA GLY A 356 10.29 -4.69 1.28
C GLY A 356 9.39 -5.62 0.47
N LEU A 357 9.93 -6.79 0.07
CA LEU A 357 9.18 -7.82 -0.65
C LEU A 357 8.03 -8.35 0.19
N LYS A 358 8.24 -8.61 1.48
CA LYS A 358 7.19 -9.05 2.41
C LYS A 358 6.06 -8.02 2.51
N LYS A 359 6.39 -6.74 2.60
CA LYS A 359 5.41 -5.66 2.64
C LYS A 359 4.58 -5.54 1.35
N SER A 360 5.14 -5.94 0.21
CA SER A 360 4.43 -5.95 -1.07
C SER A 360 3.39 -7.07 -1.21
N LEU A 361 3.48 -8.11 -0.37
CA LEU A 361 2.66 -9.30 -0.47
C LEU A 361 1.31 -9.11 0.24
N PRO A 362 0.22 -9.70 -0.29
CA PRO A 362 -1.10 -9.65 0.33
C PRO A 362 -1.13 -10.37 1.67
N ARG A 363 -1.97 -9.86 2.58
CA ARG A 363 -2.10 -10.35 3.96
C ARG A 363 -2.37 -11.85 4.05
N HIS A 364 -3.21 -12.40 3.17
CA HIS A 364 -3.63 -13.81 3.23
C HIS A 364 -2.46 -14.80 3.27
N VAL A 365 -1.30 -14.43 2.70
CA VAL A 365 -0.06 -15.24 2.74
C VAL A 365 0.43 -15.49 4.17
N PHE A 366 0.12 -14.57 5.09
CA PHE A 366 0.64 -14.54 6.45
C PHE A 366 -0.43 -14.79 7.53
N ASP A 367 -1.70 -15.01 7.14
CA ASP A 367 -2.76 -15.38 8.09
C ASP A 367 -2.58 -16.81 8.64
N ASP A 368 -1.83 -17.68 7.93
CA ASP A 368 -1.50 -19.02 8.40
C ASP A 368 0.02 -19.31 8.36
N GLU A 369 0.51 -20.00 9.39
CA GLU A 369 1.95 -20.26 9.59
C GLU A 369 2.56 -21.12 8.47
N LYS A 370 1.77 -22.00 7.85
CA LYS A 370 2.26 -22.92 6.81
C LYS A 370 2.56 -22.15 5.53
N THR A 371 1.67 -21.25 5.11
CA THR A 371 1.91 -20.40 3.94
C THR A 371 3.00 -19.37 4.22
N ALA A 372 3.02 -18.77 5.41
CA ALA A 372 4.04 -17.80 5.80
C ALA A 372 5.47 -18.37 5.69
N LYS A 373 5.68 -19.64 6.07
CA LYS A 373 6.98 -20.35 5.95
C LYS A 373 7.46 -20.57 4.52
N ASN A 374 6.58 -20.43 3.52
CA ASN A 374 6.95 -20.54 2.11
C ASN A 374 7.58 -19.27 1.56
N PHE A 375 7.35 -18.12 2.20
CA PHE A 375 8.03 -16.87 1.84
C PHE A 375 9.51 -16.94 2.21
N LYS A 376 10.39 -16.80 1.22
CA LYS A 376 11.84 -16.90 1.38
C LYS A 376 12.59 -15.97 0.44
N VAL A 377 13.58 -15.26 0.98
CA VAL A 377 14.56 -14.49 0.23
C VAL A 377 15.94 -15.08 0.50
N GLU A 378 16.54 -15.69 -0.51
CA GLU A 378 17.84 -16.36 -0.40
C GLU A 378 18.90 -15.63 -1.23
N LEU A 379 20.10 -15.50 -0.66
CA LEU A 379 21.26 -15.00 -1.40
C LEU A 379 21.80 -16.08 -2.34
N ARG A 380 22.03 -15.69 -3.59
CA ARG A 380 22.74 -16.50 -4.59
C ARG A 380 23.97 -15.74 -5.04
N ALA A 381 25.13 -16.38 -4.98
CA ALA A 381 26.37 -15.75 -5.43
C ALA A 381 26.25 -15.41 -6.92
N SER A 382 26.57 -14.17 -7.31
CA SER A 382 26.70 -13.83 -8.71
C SER A 382 27.95 -14.54 -9.25
N LEU A 383 27.79 -15.68 -9.92
CA LEU A 383 28.88 -16.25 -10.70
C LEU A 383 29.21 -15.25 -11.81
N ALA A 384 30.40 -14.67 -11.75
CA ALA A 384 30.90 -13.83 -12.82
C ALA A 384 30.92 -14.66 -14.11
N ARG A 385 30.02 -14.32 -15.05
CA ARG A 385 29.92 -14.89 -16.41
C ARG A 385 29.80 -16.43 -16.44
N MET A 386 28.58 -16.95 -16.29
CA MET A 386 28.22 -18.06 -17.16
C MET A 386 27.86 -17.45 -18.51
N SER A 387 28.69 -17.72 -19.53
CA SER A 387 28.28 -17.56 -20.92
C SER A 387 26.95 -18.31 -21.10
N LEU A 388 25.88 -17.56 -21.33
CA LEU A 388 24.66 -18.12 -21.90
C LEU A 388 25.01 -18.59 -23.32
N ALA A 389 25.52 -19.81 -23.41
CA ALA A 389 25.37 -20.59 -24.62
C ALA A 389 23.90 -21.01 -24.67
N LEU A 390 23.13 -20.26 -25.44
CA LEU A 390 21.84 -20.67 -25.97
C LEU A 390 22.05 -21.79 -27.00
#